data_AF-A8CYC6-F1
#
_entry.id   AF-A8CYC6-F1
#
_cell.length_a   1.000
_cell.length_b   1.000
_cell.length_c   1.000
_cell.angle_alpha   90.00
_cell.angle_beta   90.00
_cell.angle_gamma   90.00
#
_symmetry.space_group_name_H-M   'P 1'
#
loop_
_entity.id
_entity.type
_entity.pdbx_description
1 polymer ?
#
loop_
_entity_poly.entity_id
_entity_poly.type
_entity_poly.pdbx_seq_one_letter_code
_entity_poly.pdbx_strand_id
1 'polypeptide(L)'
;ASQPTVVRAEAAPVANQSQAEKNYDVAKKDVENAKKAVEDAQKALDDAKAAQKKYEDDQKKTEEKAKKTEEASKKQQAANREYQLKLREYITENRKDKKDKKINQIEKEMEEAKKRADIADAYYGQVLAEVIPSKEELEKTRQEAKKAKKNTPELEKKVAEAKAKLEEAEKKATEAKQKVDAEKYALEAKIAELEYEVQRLEKEIKEIDESDSEDYLKEGLRAPLQSELDTKKAKLSKLEELSDKIDELDAEIAKLEKDVEDFKNSDGEQAEQYLVAAEKDLDAKKTELEKTEADLKKVANEPETPAPAPKPETPAPAPEAPAPAPAPKPEQPAPAPKPEKSADQQAEEDYARRSEEEYNRLTQQQPPKAEKPAPAPAPKPEQPAPAPK
;
A
#
# COMPACT_ATOMS: atom_id res chain seq x y z
N ALA A 1 -14.02 39.70 -15.14
CA ALA A 1 -14.19 38.38 -14.49
C ALA A 1 -12.87 37.63 -14.61
N SER A 2 -12.02 37.70 -13.59
CA SER A 2 -10.80 36.89 -13.52
C SER A 2 -11.18 35.49 -13.10
N GLN A 3 -10.72 34.49 -13.84
CA GLN A 3 -10.77 33.10 -13.41
C GLN A 3 -9.66 32.83 -12.37
N PRO A 4 -9.89 31.96 -11.37
CA PRO A 4 -8.85 31.58 -10.44
C PRO A 4 -7.96 30.51 -11.07
N THR A 5 -6.65 30.79 -11.10
CA THR A 5 -5.62 29.77 -11.37
C THR A 5 -5.55 28.84 -10.15
N VAL A 6 -5.95 27.58 -10.32
CA VAL A 6 -5.75 26.55 -9.30
C VAL A 6 -4.27 26.21 -9.29
N VAL A 7 -3.58 26.62 -8.22
CA VAL A 7 -2.21 26.20 -7.94
C VAL A 7 -2.27 24.73 -7.56
N ARG A 8 -1.99 23.86 -8.54
CA ARG A 8 -1.60 22.47 -8.29
C ARG A 8 -0.29 22.52 -7.50
N ALA A 9 -0.31 22.11 -6.23
CA ALA A 9 0.90 21.80 -5.50
C ALA A 9 1.54 20.56 -6.16
N GLU A 10 2.34 20.78 -7.21
CA GLU A 10 3.39 19.82 -7.56
C GLU A 10 4.45 19.92 -6.47
N ALA A 11 4.55 18.87 -5.66
CA ALA A 11 5.68 18.66 -4.77
C ALA A 11 6.97 18.78 -5.60
N ALA A 12 7.87 19.66 -5.16
CA ALA A 12 9.18 19.84 -5.77
C ALA A 12 9.89 18.47 -5.87
N PRO A 13 10.72 18.24 -6.90
CA PRO A 13 11.46 16.99 -7.01
C PRO A 13 12.32 16.79 -5.76
N VAL A 14 12.06 15.67 -5.11
CA VAL A 14 12.79 15.03 -4.02
C VAL A 14 14.25 14.83 -4.46
N ALA A 15 15.07 15.86 -4.27
CA ALA A 15 16.40 15.96 -4.88
C ALA A 15 17.46 15.10 -4.16
N ASN A 16 17.13 14.56 -2.98
CA ASN A 16 18.10 13.99 -2.04
C ASN A 16 17.91 12.50 -1.73
N GLN A 17 16.70 11.93 -1.92
CA GLN A 17 16.50 10.47 -1.86
C GLN A 17 17.24 9.69 -2.95
N SER A 18 17.75 8.52 -2.56
CA SER A 18 18.25 7.48 -3.47
C SER A 18 17.14 6.94 -4.38
N GLN A 19 17.54 6.35 -5.51
CA GLN A 19 16.61 5.65 -6.39
C GLN A 19 15.96 4.45 -5.69
N ALA A 20 16.66 3.77 -4.77
CA ALA A 20 16.09 2.66 -4.00
C ALA A 20 14.96 3.13 -3.07
N GLU A 21 15.17 4.24 -2.35
CA GLU A 21 14.17 4.85 -1.45
C GLU A 21 12.92 5.29 -2.20
N LYS A 22 13.10 6.01 -3.32
CA LYS A 22 11.99 6.41 -4.21
C LYS A 22 11.17 5.22 -4.69
N ASN A 23 11.84 4.14 -5.10
CA ASN A 23 11.16 2.93 -5.56
C ASN A 23 10.39 2.24 -4.42
N TYR A 24 10.91 2.26 -3.20
CA TYR A 24 10.25 1.67 -2.04
C TYR A 24 9.02 2.48 -1.63
N ASP A 25 9.09 3.81 -1.63
CA ASP A 25 7.95 4.69 -1.34
C ASP A 25 6.82 4.50 -2.37
N VAL A 26 7.16 4.43 -3.65
CA VAL A 26 6.20 4.11 -4.72
C VAL A 26 5.59 2.73 -4.49
N ALA A 27 6.39 1.71 -4.19
CA ALA A 27 5.90 0.36 -3.96
C ALA A 27 4.99 0.26 -2.72
N LYS A 28 5.28 0.98 -1.64
CA LYS A 28 4.38 1.08 -0.47
C LYS A 28 3.03 1.66 -0.86
N LYS A 29 3.01 2.73 -1.66
CA LYS A 29 1.78 3.36 -2.13
C LYS A 29 0.97 2.44 -3.03
N ASP A 30 1.64 1.67 -3.90
CA ASP A 30 1.00 0.65 -4.73
C ASP A 30 0.35 -0.46 -3.88
N VAL A 31 1.00 -0.89 -2.79
CA VAL A 31 0.42 -1.84 -1.82
C VAL A 31 -0.84 -1.27 -1.16
N GLU A 32 -0.80 -0.02 -0.70
CA GLU A 32 -1.96 0.63 -0.07
C GLU A 32 -3.15 0.72 -1.05
N ASN A 33 -2.89 1.15 -2.29
CA ASN A 33 -3.88 1.20 -3.35
C ASN A 33 -4.47 -0.18 -3.65
N ALA A 34 -3.62 -1.21 -3.70
CA ALA A 34 -4.05 -2.58 -3.96
C ALA A 34 -4.89 -3.15 -2.79
N LYS A 35 -4.55 -2.83 -1.53
CA LYS A 35 -5.37 -3.18 -0.35
C LYS A 35 -6.76 -2.58 -0.43
N LYS A 36 -6.84 -1.28 -0.75
CA LYS A 36 -8.13 -0.60 -0.93
C LYS A 36 -8.95 -1.22 -2.07
N ALA A 37 -8.31 -1.58 -3.19
CA ALA A 37 -9.00 -2.26 -4.29
C ALA A 37 -9.56 -3.64 -3.89
N VAL A 38 -8.86 -4.38 -3.01
CA VAL A 38 -9.38 -5.64 -2.45
C VAL A 38 -10.60 -5.39 -1.56
N GLU A 39 -10.53 -4.38 -0.69
CA GLU A 39 -11.65 -4.00 0.19
C GLU A 39 -12.89 -3.59 -0.61
N ASP A 40 -12.73 -2.71 -1.59
CA ASP A 40 -13.82 -2.25 -2.46
C ASP A 40 -14.46 -3.41 -3.24
N ALA A 41 -13.63 -4.32 -3.79
CA ALA A 41 -14.11 -5.49 -4.51
C ALA A 41 -14.84 -6.47 -3.59
N GLN A 42 -14.34 -6.68 -2.37
CA GLN A 42 -14.94 -7.54 -1.38
C GLN A 42 -16.28 -6.98 -0.90
N LYS A 43 -16.34 -5.68 -0.62
CA LYS A 43 -17.58 -4.99 -0.26
C LYS A 43 -18.65 -5.14 -1.35
N ALA A 44 -18.29 -4.96 -2.62
CA ALA A 44 -19.21 -5.15 -3.73
C ALA A 44 -19.75 -6.60 -3.82
N LEU A 45 -18.90 -7.60 -3.56
CA LEU A 45 -19.30 -9.01 -3.50
C LEU A 45 -20.27 -9.27 -2.33
N ASP A 46 -20.01 -8.70 -1.17
CA ASP A 46 -20.84 -8.88 0.02
C ASP A 46 -22.19 -8.17 -0.11
N ASP A 47 -22.23 -6.97 -0.70
CA ASP A 47 -23.46 -6.27 -1.05
C ASP A 47 -24.33 -7.10 -2.02
N ALA A 48 -23.70 -7.77 -3.01
CA ALA A 48 -24.41 -8.67 -3.93
C ALA A 48 -24.95 -9.94 -3.23
N LYS A 49 -24.23 -10.49 -2.26
CA LYS A 49 -24.71 -11.63 -1.44
C LYS A 49 -25.85 -11.20 -0.51
N ALA A 50 -25.75 -10.02 0.08
CA ALA A 50 -26.80 -9.45 0.93
C ALA A 50 -28.11 -9.23 0.16
N ALA A 51 -28.04 -8.74 -1.09
CA ALA A 51 -29.21 -8.60 -1.95
C ALA A 51 -29.90 -9.94 -2.24
N GLN A 52 -29.13 -11.01 -2.48
CA GLN A 52 -29.67 -12.35 -2.68
C GLN A 52 -30.36 -12.88 -1.41
N LYS A 53 -29.68 -12.75 -0.27
CA LYS A 53 -30.22 -13.17 1.04
C LYS A 53 -31.50 -12.41 1.40
N LYS A 54 -31.56 -11.11 1.12
CA LYS A 54 -32.75 -10.29 1.39
C LYS A 54 -33.99 -10.82 0.66
N TYR A 55 -33.85 -11.18 -0.62
CA TYR A 55 -34.96 -11.77 -1.38
C TYR A 55 -35.38 -13.13 -0.80
N GLU A 56 -34.44 -14.00 -0.42
CA GLU A 56 -34.74 -15.30 0.20
C GLU A 56 -35.49 -15.13 1.53
N ASP A 57 -35.05 -14.20 2.38
CA ASP A 57 -35.70 -13.88 3.66
C ASP A 57 -37.11 -13.29 3.45
N ASP A 58 -37.26 -12.36 2.51
CA ASP A 58 -38.54 -11.74 2.16
C ASP A 58 -39.53 -12.78 1.58
N GLN A 59 -39.05 -13.71 0.74
CA GLN A 59 -39.85 -14.82 0.23
C GLN A 59 -40.29 -15.75 1.36
N LYS A 60 -39.37 -16.14 2.26
CA LYS A 60 -39.67 -17.04 3.38
C LYS A 60 -40.72 -16.45 4.33
N LYS A 61 -40.62 -15.16 4.67
CA LYS A 61 -41.63 -14.47 5.49
C LYS A 61 -43.01 -14.49 4.84
N THR A 62 -43.05 -14.28 3.52
CA THR A 62 -44.31 -14.30 2.75
C THR A 62 -44.94 -15.70 2.74
N GLU A 63 -44.13 -16.75 2.52
CA GLU A 63 -44.58 -18.13 2.55
C GLU A 63 -45.03 -18.58 3.95
N GLU A 64 -44.32 -18.15 5.00
CA GLU A 64 -44.66 -18.47 6.38
C GLU A 64 -45.99 -17.82 6.81
N LYS A 65 -46.20 -16.54 6.48
CA LYS A 65 -47.47 -15.87 6.74
C LYS A 65 -48.62 -16.54 5.99
N ALA A 66 -48.41 -16.94 4.73
CA ALA A 66 -49.43 -17.63 3.95
C ALA A 66 -49.87 -18.94 4.63
N LYS A 67 -48.92 -19.74 5.11
CA LYS A 67 -49.20 -20.99 5.85
C LYS A 67 -49.94 -20.72 7.17
N LYS A 68 -49.47 -19.76 7.97
CA LYS A 68 -50.15 -19.35 9.22
C LYS A 68 -51.57 -18.88 8.95
N THR A 69 -51.79 -18.11 7.88
CA THR A 69 -53.10 -17.57 7.50
C THR A 69 -54.06 -18.70 7.13
N GLU A 70 -53.59 -19.69 6.35
CA GLU A 70 -54.39 -20.86 6.00
C GLU A 70 -54.77 -21.69 7.24
N GLU A 71 -53.82 -21.93 8.14
CA GLU A 71 -54.07 -22.66 9.38
C GLU A 71 -55.04 -21.91 10.31
N ALA A 72 -54.83 -20.60 10.49
CA ALA A 72 -55.69 -19.75 11.30
C ALA A 72 -57.11 -19.66 10.73
N SER A 73 -57.25 -19.54 9.40
CA SER A 73 -58.57 -19.52 8.74
C SER A 73 -59.32 -20.84 8.92
N LYS A 74 -58.63 -22.00 8.83
CA LYS A 74 -59.24 -23.31 9.09
C LYS A 74 -59.75 -23.42 10.53
N LYS A 75 -58.96 -22.97 11.52
CA LYS A 75 -59.37 -22.94 12.94
C LYS A 75 -60.57 -22.03 13.17
N GLN A 76 -60.55 -20.84 12.57
CA GLN A 76 -61.64 -19.87 12.61
C GLN A 76 -62.95 -20.46 12.04
N GLN A 77 -62.88 -21.03 10.84
CA GLN A 77 -64.05 -21.66 10.20
C GLN A 77 -64.60 -22.84 11.03
N ALA A 78 -63.72 -23.65 11.61
CA ALA A 78 -64.13 -24.76 12.47
C ALA A 78 -64.84 -24.28 13.75
N ALA A 79 -64.27 -23.29 14.46
CA ALA A 79 -64.86 -22.73 15.68
C ALA A 79 -66.19 -22.02 15.40
N ASN A 80 -66.27 -21.24 14.31
CA ASN A 80 -67.51 -20.57 13.89
C ASN A 80 -68.59 -21.57 13.51
N ARG A 81 -68.23 -22.68 12.86
CA ARG A 81 -69.18 -23.76 12.55
C ARG A 81 -69.68 -24.44 13.82
N GLU A 82 -68.82 -24.70 14.80
CA GLU A 82 -69.19 -25.28 16.10
C GLU A 82 -70.20 -24.37 16.83
N TYR A 83 -69.91 -23.07 16.90
CA TYR A 83 -70.81 -22.07 17.49
C TYR A 83 -72.17 -22.02 16.79
N GLN A 84 -72.20 -21.99 15.45
CA GLN A 84 -73.45 -21.98 14.67
C GLN A 84 -74.30 -23.24 14.89
N LEU A 85 -73.66 -24.41 14.99
CA LEU A 85 -74.35 -25.67 15.30
C LEU A 85 -74.96 -25.62 16.71
N LYS A 86 -74.23 -25.11 17.70
CA LYS A 86 -74.73 -24.94 19.08
C LYS A 86 -75.85 -23.91 19.18
N LEU A 87 -75.75 -22.81 18.44
CA LEU A 87 -76.82 -21.81 18.34
C LEU A 87 -78.10 -22.41 17.73
N ARG A 88 -77.97 -23.23 16.68
CA ARG A 88 -79.11 -23.92 16.06
C ARG A 88 -79.74 -24.94 17.03
N GLU A 89 -78.92 -25.69 17.76
CA GLU A 89 -79.36 -26.63 18.79
C GLU A 89 -80.15 -25.90 19.89
N TYR A 90 -79.62 -24.77 20.39
CA TYR A 90 -80.29 -23.90 21.35
C TYR A 90 -81.65 -23.40 20.85
N ILE A 91 -81.71 -22.83 19.64
CA ILE A 91 -82.98 -22.32 19.06
C ILE A 91 -84.01 -23.44 18.91
N THR A 92 -83.57 -24.64 18.53
CA THR A 92 -84.46 -25.80 18.33
C THR A 92 -85.04 -26.28 19.67
N GLU A 93 -84.21 -26.36 20.71
CA GLU A 93 -84.65 -26.81 22.03
C GLU A 93 -85.51 -25.76 22.74
N ASN A 94 -85.20 -24.47 22.58
CA ASN A 94 -85.95 -23.36 23.19
C ASN A 94 -87.36 -23.16 22.61
N ARG A 95 -87.67 -23.75 21.44
CA ARG A 95 -89.02 -23.76 20.85
C ARG A 95 -89.95 -24.81 21.46
N LYS A 96 -89.45 -25.73 22.28
CA LYS A 96 -90.27 -26.75 22.94
C LYS A 96 -90.91 -26.15 24.20
N ASP A 97 -92.17 -26.49 24.49
CA ASP A 97 -92.96 -25.91 25.59
C ASP A 97 -92.43 -26.24 27.03
N LYS A 98 -91.39 -27.08 27.15
CA LYS A 98 -90.77 -27.47 28.44
C LYS A 98 -89.33 -26.96 28.54
N LYS A 99 -89.09 -26.03 29.47
CA LYS A 99 -87.73 -25.61 29.87
C LYS A 99 -87.17 -26.57 30.91
N ASP A 100 -86.35 -27.50 30.46
CA ASP A 100 -85.73 -28.53 31.30
C ASP A 100 -84.21 -28.28 31.45
N LYS A 101 -83.53 -28.98 32.38
CA LYS A 101 -82.07 -28.86 32.64
C LYS A 101 -81.18 -28.88 31.38
N LYS A 102 -81.66 -29.51 30.31
CA LYS A 102 -80.99 -29.64 29.02
C LYS A 102 -80.75 -28.30 28.32
N ILE A 103 -81.65 -27.33 28.46
CA ILE A 103 -81.51 -26.02 27.80
C ILE A 103 -80.38 -25.18 28.41
N ASN A 104 -80.24 -25.22 29.74
CA ASN A 104 -79.16 -24.53 30.46
C ASN A 104 -77.79 -25.13 30.12
N GLN A 105 -77.73 -26.43 29.86
CA GLN A 105 -76.50 -27.09 29.43
C GLN A 105 -76.11 -26.67 27.99
N ILE A 106 -77.07 -26.66 27.07
CA ILE A 106 -76.85 -26.20 25.70
C ILE A 106 -76.42 -24.73 25.67
N GLU A 107 -77.01 -23.88 26.53
CA GLU A 107 -76.63 -22.48 26.69
C GLU A 107 -75.17 -22.32 27.14
N LYS A 108 -74.72 -23.11 28.13
CA LYS A 108 -73.32 -23.10 28.59
C LYS A 108 -72.36 -23.56 27.49
N GLU A 109 -72.69 -24.65 26.79
CA GLU A 109 -71.89 -25.16 25.67
C GLU A 109 -71.84 -24.16 24.49
N MET A 110 -72.92 -23.42 24.26
CA MET A 110 -72.99 -22.36 23.25
C MET A 110 -72.12 -21.17 23.62
N GLU A 111 -72.13 -20.72 24.89
CA GLU A 111 -71.23 -19.68 25.39
C GLU A 111 -69.75 -20.10 25.34
N GLU A 112 -69.44 -21.36 25.64
CA GLU A 112 -68.07 -21.90 25.49
C GLU A 112 -67.65 -21.94 24.01
N ALA A 113 -68.52 -22.39 23.11
CA ALA A 113 -68.27 -22.37 21.66
C ALA A 113 -68.10 -20.94 21.12
N LYS A 114 -68.88 -19.98 21.63
CA LYS A 114 -68.75 -18.55 21.31
C LYS A 114 -67.38 -18.01 21.69
N LYS A 115 -66.92 -18.27 22.91
CA LYS A 115 -65.58 -17.86 23.36
C LYS A 115 -64.47 -18.46 22.48
N ARG A 116 -64.61 -19.73 22.05
CA ARG A 116 -63.66 -20.37 21.13
C ARG A 116 -63.66 -19.69 19.75
N ALA A 117 -64.84 -19.33 19.24
CA ALA A 117 -64.99 -18.56 18.01
C ALA A 117 -64.31 -17.19 18.12
N ASP A 118 -64.59 -16.43 19.19
CA ASP A 118 -63.98 -15.11 19.44
C ASP A 118 -62.44 -15.18 19.52
N ILE A 119 -61.89 -16.22 20.18
CA ILE A 119 -60.44 -16.45 20.26
C ILE A 119 -59.85 -16.79 18.89
N ALA A 120 -60.53 -17.64 18.11
CA ALA A 120 -60.06 -18.03 16.78
C ALA A 120 -60.12 -16.85 15.79
N ASP A 121 -61.16 -16.02 15.87
CA ASP A 121 -61.29 -14.77 15.12
C ASP A 121 -60.15 -13.79 15.49
N ALA A 122 -59.85 -13.62 16.78
CA ALA A 122 -58.75 -12.79 17.24
C ALA A 122 -57.39 -13.29 16.74
N TYR A 123 -57.14 -14.60 16.81
CA TYR A 123 -55.91 -15.22 16.29
C TYR A 123 -55.76 -15.04 14.78
N TYR A 124 -56.84 -15.22 14.02
CA TYR A 124 -56.83 -14.97 12.58
C TYR A 124 -56.53 -13.49 12.26
N GLY A 125 -57.14 -12.56 12.99
CA GLY A 125 -56.85 -11.13 12.90
C GLY A 125 -55.38 -10.79 13.18
N GLN A 126 -54.78 -11.42 14.21
CA GLN A 126 -53.36 -11.26 14.53
C GLN A 126 -52.44 -11.74 13.39
N VAL A 127 -52.72 -12.91 12.80
CA VAL A 127 -51.94 -13.43 11.67
C VAL A 127 -52.08 -12.53 10.44
N LEU A 128 -53.27 -12.01 10.16
CA LEU A 128 -53.46 -11.06 9.05
C LEU A 128 -52.66 -9.76 9.24
N ALA A 129 -52.52 -9.30 10.49
CA ALA A 129 -51.76 -8.11 10.84
C ALA A 129 -50.22 -8.29 10.76
N GLU A 130 -49.71 -9.52 10.63
CA GLU A 130 -48.27 -9.79 10.50
C GLU A 130 -47.69 -9.08 9.26
N VAL A 131 -46.68 -8.23 9.45
CA VAL A 131 -46.14 -7.41 8.35
C VAL A 131 -45.26 -8.25 7.44
N ILE A 132 -45.59 -8.27 6.15
CA ILE A 132 -44.79 -8.90 5.08
C ILE A 132 -44.44 -7.88 4.00
N PRO A 133 -43.39 -8.14 3.21
CA PRO A 133 -43.11 -7.34 2.02
C PRO A 133 -44.33 -7.29 1.10
N SER A 134 -44.61 -6.12 0.54
CA SER A 134 -45.63 -6.00 -0.49
C SER A 134 -45.20 -6.74 -1.76
N LYS A 135 -46.16 -7.02 -2.65
CA LYS A 135 -45.89 -7.68 -3.94
C LYS A 135 -44.88 -6.89 -4.79
N GLU A 136 -44.95 -5.55 -4.74
CA GLU A 136 -44.03 -4.67 -5.46
C GLU A 136 -42.62 -4.71 -4.86
N GLU A 137 -42.51 -4.66 -3.53
CA GLU A 137 -41.22 -4.78 -2.84
C GLU A 137 -40.56 -6.14 -3.08
N LEU A 138 -41.34 -7.22 -3.05
CA LEU A 138 -40.85 -8.57 -3.31
C LEU A 138 -40.36 -8.73 -4.76
N GLU A 139 -41.05 -8.14 -5.73
CA GLU A 139 -40.58 -8.16 -7.12
C GLU A 139 -39.33 -7.29 -7.31
N LYS A 140 -39.23 -6.15 -6.61
CA LYS A 140 -38.01 -5.31 -6.61
C LYS A 140 -36.81 -6.08 -6.06
N THR A 141 -36.94 -6.69 -4.88
CA THR A 141 -35.85 -7.48 -4.27
C THR A 141 -35.50 -8.70 -5.11
N ARG A 142 -36.47 -9.32 -5.77
CA ARG A 142 -36.24 -10.41 -6.74
C ARG A 142 -35.39 -9.96 -7.93
N GLN A 143 -35.68 -8.79 -8.50
CA GLN A 143 -34.91 -8.26 -9.62
C GLN A 143 -33.48 -7.91 -9.20
N GLU A 144 -33.31 -7.30 -8.03
CA GLU A 144 -32.00 -7.01 -7.44
C GLU A 144 -31.21 -8.29 -7.18
N ALA A 145 -31.81 -9.30 -6.56
CA ALA A 145 -31.20 -10.60 -6.32
C ALA A 145 -30.81 -11.32 -7.63
N LYS A 146 -31.65 -11.25 -8.68
CA LYS A 146 -31.31 -11.81 -10.01
C LYS A 146 -30.10 -11.13 -10.64
N LYS A 147 -30.06 -9.79 -10.60
CA LYS A 147 -28.91 -9.01 -11.09
C LYS A 147 -27.65 -9.34 -10.29
N ALA A 148 -27.77 -9.39 -8.96
CA ALA A 148 -26.68 -9.73 -8.07
C ALA A 148 -26.13 -11.14 -8.35
N LYS A 149 -27.00 -12.16 -8.48
CA LYS A 149 -26.62 -13.54 -8.80
C LYS A 149 -25.90 -13.66 -10.14
N LYS A 150 -26.33 -12.90 -11.16
CA LYS A 150 -25.65 -12.85 -12.46
C LYS A 150 -24.25 -12.24 -12.37
N ASN A 151 -24.09 -11.22 -11.52
CA ASN A 151 -22.84 -10.48 -11.37
C ASN A 151 -21.87 -11.09 -10.34
N THR A 152 -22.34 -11.95 -9.42
CA THR A 152 -21.52 -12.62 -8.40
C THR A 152 -20.24 -13.27 -8.96
N PRO A 153 -20.27 -14.11 -10.02
CA PRO A 153 -19.04 -14.73 -10.52
C PRO A 153 -18.03 -13.71 -11.08
N GLU A 154 -18.52 -12.60 -11.66
CA GLU A 154 -17.64 -11.52 -12.11
C GLU A 154 -17.00 -10.79 -10.92
N LEU A 155 -17.77 -10.55 -9.86
CA LEU A 155 -17.27 -9.95 -8.61
C LEU A 155 -16.25 -10.85 -7.90
N GLU A 156 -16.50 -12.16 -7.84
CA GLU A 156 -15.54 -13.13 -7.30
C GLU A 156 -14.22 -13.12 -8.08
N LYS A 157 -14.29 -13.05 -9.42
CA LYS A 157 -13.11 -12.88 -10.27
C LYS A 157 -12.37 -11.58 -9.97
N LYS A 158 -13.09 -10.46 -9.79
CA LYS A 158 -12.48 -9.16 -9.44
C LYS A 158 -11.80 -9.18 -8.08
N VAL A 159 -12.39 -9.85 -7.08
CA VAL A 159 -11.76 -10.04 -5.76
C VAL A 159 -10.47 -10.85 -5.90
N ALA A 160 -10.50 -11.95 -6.65
CA ALA A 160 -9.31 -12.77 -6.89
C ALA A 160 -8.20 -11.98 -7.63
N GLU A 161 -8.56 -11.21 -8.66
CA GLU A 161 -7.62 -10.36 -9.40
C GLU A 161 -7.03 -9.25 -8.52
N ALA A 162 -7.85 -8.60 -7.69
CA ALA A 162 -7.39 -7.57 -6.76
C ALA A 162 -6.42 -8.17 -5.72
N LYS A 163 -6.71 -9.36 -5.20
CA LYS A 163 -5.82 -10.06 -4.26
C LYS A 163 -4.48 -10.44 -4.90
N ALA A 164 -4.51 -10.93 -6.15
CA ALA A 164 -3.27 -11.22 -6.89
C ALA A 164 -2.43 -9.97 -7.12
N LYS A 165 -3.07 -8.83 -7.44
CA LYS A 165 -2.39 -7.53 -7.57
C LYS A 165 -1.80 -7.04 -6.25
N LEU A 166 -2.49 -7.27 -5.13
CA LEU A 166 -1.96 -6.97 -3.80
C LEU A 166 -0.71 -7.81 -3.50
N GLU A 167 -0.76 -9.11 -3.75
CA GLU A 167 0.40 -10.00 -3.56
C GLU A 167 1.59 -9.57 -4.43
N GLU A 168 1.36 -9.21 -5.70
CA GLU A 168 2.40 -8.69 -6.60
C GLU A 168 2.98 -7.36 -6.07
N ALA A 169 2.14 -6.44 -5.61
CA ALA A 169 2.58 -5.17 -5.03
C ALA A 169 3.40 -5.38 -3.76
N GLU A 170 2.98 -6.29 -2.87
CA GLU A 170 3.72 -6.62 -1.64
C GLU A 170 5.08 -7.25 -1.95
N LYS A 171 5.15 -8.10 -2.99
CA LYS A 171 6.43 -8.63 -3.47
C LYS A 171 7.35 -7.52 -4.00
N LYS A 172 6.85 -6.59 -4.80
CA LYS A 172 7.65 -5.44 -5.28
C LYS A 172 8.11 -4.54 -4.13
N ALA A 173 7.25 -4.32 -3.13
CA ALA A 173 7.62 -3.54 -1.96
C ALA A 173 8.71 -4.22 -1.12
N THR A 174 8.67 -5.55 -0.96
CA THR A 174 9.73 -6.29 -0.26
C THR A 174 11.05 -6.29 -1.04
N GLU A 175 11.02 -6.48 -2.36
CA GLU A 175 12.21 -6.35 -3.22
C GLU A 175 12.80 -4.94 -3.21
N ALA A 176 11.96 -3.89 -3.23
CA ALA A 176 12.42 -2.51 -3.12
C ALA A 176 13.03 -2.22 -1.75
N LYS A 177 12.42 -2.74 -0.67
CA LYS A 177 12.93 -2.60 0.70
C LYS A 177 14.33 -3.21 0.84
N GLN A 178 14.54 -4.41 0.29
CA GLN A 178 15.86 -5.07 0.33
C GLN A 178 16.97 -4.21 -0.29
N LYS A 179 16.66 -3.42 -1.33
CA LYS A 179 17.63 -2.51 -1.94
C LYS A 179 17.94 -1.31 -1.04
N VAL A 180 16.93 -0.75 -0.37
CA VAL A 180 17.13 0.30 0.64
C VAL A 180 17.98 -0.22 1.79
N ASP A 181 17.64 -1.40 2.31
CA ASP A 181 18.40 -2.04 3.39
C ASP A 181 19.86 -2.31 2.96
N ALA A 182 20.09 -2.77 1.73
CA ALA A 182 21.43 -2.98 1.19
C ALA A 182 22.25 -1.67 1.10
N GLU A 183 21.63 -0.55 0.69
CA GLU A 183 22.30 0.76 0.69
C GLU A 183 22.64 1.22 2.11
N LYS A 184 21.73 0.99 3.07
CA LYS A 184 21.98 1.29 4.50
C LYS A 184 23.16 0.47 5.04
N TYR A 185 23.19 -0.84 4.78
CA TYR A 185 24.30 -1.70 5.18
C TYR A 185 25.64 -1.31 4.55
N ALA A 186 25.63 -0.86 3.29
CA ALA A 186 26.84 -0.39 2.62
C ALA A 186 27.37 0.91 3.26
N LEU A 187 26.49 1.78 3.76
CA LEU A 187 26.88 3.00 4.46
C LEU A 187 27.41 2.69 5.87
N GLU A 188 26.73 1.81 6.61
CA GLU A 188 27.18 1.32 7.92
C GLU A 188 28.58 0.71 7.84
N ALA A 189 28.84 -0.11 6.80
CA ALA A 189 30.15 -0.71 6.58
C ALA A 189 31.27 0.34 6.35
N LYS A 190 30.97 1.46 5.68
CA LYS A 190 31.92 2.57 5.50
C LYS A 190 32.20 3.31 6.79
N ILE A 191 31.19 3.47 7.66
CA ILE A 191 31.37 4.07 8.98
C ILE A 191 32.28 3.16 9.83
N ALA A 192 31.99 1.86 9.87
CA ALA A 192 32.80 0.88 10.60
C ALA A 192 34.26 0.79 10.09
N GLU A 193 34.47 0.89 8.78
CA GLU A 193 35.82 0.95 8.19
C GLU A 193 36.58 2.22 8.66
N LEU A 194 35.90 3.37 8.68
CA LEU A 194 36.47 4.63 9.18
C LEU A 194 36.81 4.55 10.67
N GLU A 195 35.95 3.93 11.49
CA GLU A 195 36.22 3.68 12.91
C GLU A 195 37.46 2.81 13.11
N TYR A 196 37.60 1.75 12.31
CA TYR A 196 38.76 0.87 12.36
C TYR A 196 40.05 1.61 11.98
N GLU A 197 40.02 2.45 10.94
CA GLU A 197 41.17 3.25 10.53
C GLU A 197 41.59 4.27 11.60
N VAL A 198 40.61 4.91 12.26
CA VAL A 198 40.88 5.80 13.40
C VAL A 198 41.59 5.02 14.51
N GLN A 199 41.08 3.86 14.90
CA GLN A 199 41.72 3.02 15.94
C GLN A 199 43.12 2.55 15.54
N ARG A 200 43.34 2.22 14.26
CA ARG A 200 44.65 1.83 13.73
C ARG A 200 45.65 2.98 13.85
N LEU A 201 45.28 4.18 13.42
CA LEU A 201 46.13 5.37 13.49
C LEU A 201 46.44 5.77 14.93
N GLU A 202 45.47 5.72 15.85
CA GLU A 202 45.70 5.95 17.28
C GLU A 202 46.75 4.99 17.85
N LYS A 203 46.68 3.71 17.46
CA LYS A 203 47.63 2.70 17.90
C LYS A 203 49.03 2.95 17.32
N GLU A 204 49.14 3.27 16.03
CA GLU A 204 50.42 3.52 15.36
C GLU A 204 51.13 4.76 15.92
N ILE A 205 50.38 5.84 16.17
CA ILE A 205 50.91 7.05 16.83
C ILE A 205 51.44 6.70 18.22
N LYS A 206 50.71 5.89 18.99
CA LYS A 206 51.14 5.44 20.32
C LYS A 206 52.41 4.58 20.26
N GLU A 207 52.53 3.67 19.29
CA GLU A 207 53.74 2.86 19.10
C GLU A 207 54.96 3.72 18.71
N ILE A 208 54.76 4.78 17.90
CA ILE A 208 55.81 5.76 17.58
C ILE A 208 56.26 6.51 18.84
N ASP A 209 55.30 6.98 19.64
CA ASP A 209 55.55 7.70 20.90
C ASP A 209 56.37 6.84 21.89
N GLU A 210 56.04 5.55 21.98
CA GLU A 210 56.69 4.57 22.86
C GLU A 210 58.01 3.99 22.31
N SER A 211 58.37 4.26 21.05
CA SER A 211 59.60 3.72 20.45
C SER A 211 60.88 4.32 21.05
N ASP A 212 62.03 3.63 20.94
CA ASP A 212 63.34 4.14 21.38
C ASP A 212 63.97 5.13 20.37
N SER A 213 63.21 5.59 19.36
CA SER A 213 63.69 6.50 18.31
C SER A 213 63.96 7.90 18.85
N GLU A 214 64.85 8.65 18.19
CA GLU A 214 65.13 10.06 18.53
C GLU A 214 63.88 10.94 18.30
N ASP A 215 63.66 11.94 19.16
CA ASP A 215 62.44 12.75 19.16
C ASP A 215 62.15 13.44 17.82
N TYR A 216 63.20 13.88 17.10
CA TYR A 216 63.03 14.49 15.78
C TYR A 216 62.51 13.49 14.72
N LEU A 217 62.91 12.22 14.80
CA LEU A 217 62.42 11.16 13.91
C LEU A 217 60.98 10.75 14.26
N LYS A 218 60.67 10.69 15.56
CA LYS A 218 59.29 10.45 16.04
C LYS A 218 58.34 11.52 15.53
N GLU A 219 58.68 12.79 15.71
CA GLU A 219 57.82 13.90 15.31
C GLU A 219 57.61 13.94 13.79
N GLY A 220 58.66 13.66 13.00
CA GLY A 220 58.56 13.60 11.54
C GLY A 220 57.62 12.50 11.01
N LEU A 221 57.47 11.39 11.73
CA LEU A 221 56.54 10.30 11.41
C LEU A 221 55.15 10.51 12.03
N ARG A 222 55.10 11.07 13.24
CA ARG A 222 53.88 11.29 14.03
C ARG A 222 53.02 12.42 13.47
N ALA A 223 53.61 13.55 13.12
CA ALA A 223 52.88 14.72 12.63
C ALA A 223 51.95 14.44 11.43
N PRO A 224 52.39 13.73 10.36
CA PRO A 224 51.49 13.39 9.26
C PRO A 224 50.36 12.43 9.67
N LEU A 225 50.64 11.41 10.48
CA LEU A 225 49.63 10.46 10.97
C LEU A 225 48.61 11.14 11.89
N GLN A 226 49.05 12.08 12.73
CA GLN A 226 48.16 12.86 13.60
C GLN A 226 47.22 13.74 12.78
N SER A 227 47.71 14.39 11.71
CA SER A 227 46.87 15.17 10.80
C SER A 227 45.82 14.33 10.09
N GLU A 228 46.17 13.09 9.70
CA GLU A 228 45.23 12.13 9.10
C GLU A 228 44.19 11.67 10.14
N LEU A 229 44.63 11.34 11.36
CA LEU A 229 43.77 10.96 12.47
C LEU A 229 42.74 12.04 12.80
N ASP A 230 43.16 13.30 12.91
CA ASP A 230 42.28 14.42 13.22
C ASP A 230 41.22 14.63 12.12
N THR A 231 41.61 14.45 10.86
CA THR A 231 40.69 14.54 9.71
C THR A 231 39.64 13.42 9.74
N LYS A 232 40.08 12.18 9.97
CA LYS A 232 39.20 11.00 10.05
C LYS A 232 38.27 11.06 11.26
N LYS A 233 38.77 11.48 12.44
CA LYS A 233 37.96 11.71 13.63
C LYS A 233 36.89 12.78 13.41
N ALA A 234 37.26 13.91 12.81
CA ALA A 234 36.30 14.97 12.51
C ALA A 234 35.20 14.51 11.54
N LYS A 235 35.53 13.64 10.57
CA LYS A 235 34.56 13.02 9.66
C LYS A 235 33.67 12.03 10.41
N LEU A 236 34.25 11.16 11.23
CA LEU A 236 33.53 10.16 12.02
C LEU A 236 32.54 10.80 12.99
N SER A 237 32.95 11.82 13.76
CA SER A 237 32.04 12.52 14.68
C SER A 237 30.85 13.17 13.99
N LYS A 238 31.02 13.69 12.76
CA LYS A 238 29.90 14.23 11.97
C LYS A 238 28.94 13.13 11.50
N LEU A 239 29.46 11.95 11.17
CA LEU A 239 28.64 10.80 10.78
C LEU A 239 27.83 10.27 11.96
N GLU A 240 28.45 10.18 13.15
CA GLU A 240 27.79 9.78 14.40
C GLU A 240 26.66 10.76 14.76
N GLU A 241 26.90 12.08 14.74
CA GLU A 241 25.87 13.10 15.01
C GLU A 241 24.68 13.01 14.04
N LEU A 242 24.94 12.80 12.75
CA LEU A 242 23.89 12.64 11.74
C LEU A 242 23.12 11.33 11.92
N SER A 243 23.80 10.24 12.30
CA SER A 243 23.17 8.94 12.57
C SER A 243 22.24 9.02 13.78
N ASP A 244 22.69 9.63 14.89
CA ASP A 244 21.87 9.83 16.09
C ASP A 244 20.61 10.66 15.78
N LYS A 245 20.75 11.69 14.95
CA LYS A 245 19.62 12.53 14.53
C LYS A 245 18.62 11.75 13.67
N ILE A 246 19.08 10.83 12.82
CA ILE A 246 18.22 9.95 12.02
C ILE A 246 17.41 9.04 12.94
N ASP A 247 18.03 8.43 13.95
CA ASP A 247 17.34 7.57 14.90
C ASP A 247 16.28 8.33 15.72
N GLU A 248 16.57 9.58 16.13
CA GLU A 248 15.60 10.46 16.79
C GLU A 248 14.40 10.79 15.89
N LEU A 249 14.65 11.14 14.62
CA LEU A 249 13.60 11.45 13.65
C LEU A 249 12.74 10.23 13.31
N ASP A 250 13.35 9.05 13.15
CA ASP A 250 12.62 7.79 12.94
C ASP A 250 11.68 7.48 14.11
N ALA A 251 12.14 7.71 15.35
CA ALA A 251 11.32 7.51 16.54
C ALA A 251 10.15 8.51 16.64
N GLU A 252 10.34 9.76 16.23
CA GLU A 252 9.28 10.77 16.16
C GLU A 252 8.26 10.45 15.06
N ILE A 253 8.74 10.06 13.88
CA ILE A 253 7.90 9.64 12.74
C ILE A 253 7.03 8.46 13.16
N ALA A 254 7.59 7.45 13.82
CA ALA A 254 6.83 6.29 14.27
C ALA A 254 5.68 6.65 15.25
N LYS A 255 5.90 7.64 16.13
CA LYS A 255 4.84 8.17 17.02
C LYS A 255 3.76 8.88 16.22
N LEU A 256 4.14 9.75 15.28
CA LEU A 256 3.20 10.49 14.44
C LEU A 256 2.40 9.59 13.50
N GLU A 257 3.01 8.53 12.94
CA GLU A 257 2.29 7.54 12.12
C GLU A 257 1.20 6.83 12.93
N LYS A 258 1.51 6.49 14.19
CA LYS A 258 0.53 5.92 15.11
C LYS A 258 -0.60 6.90 15.43
N ASP A 259 -0.26 8.17 15.71
CA ASP A 259 -1.27 9.20 15.98
C ASP A 259 -2.20 9.41 14.77
N VAL A 260 -1.65 9.44 13.55
CA VAL A 260 -2.43 9.52 12.30
C VAL A 260 -3.38 8.34 12.16
N GLU A 261 -2.94 7.12 12.44
CA GLU A 261 -3.79 5.92 12.41
C GLU A 261 -4.90 5.98 13.47
N ASP A 262 -4.57 6.39 14.70
CA ASP A 262 -5.54 6.53 15.78
C ASP A 262 -6.59 7.61 15.46
N PHE A 263 -6.20 8.74 14.83
CA PHE A 263 -7.15 9.77 14.40
C PHE A 263 -8.02 9.33 13.22
N LYS A 264 -7.49 8.55 12.25
CA LYS A 264 -8.29 8.00 11.14
C LYS A 264 -9.42 7.08 11.62
N ASN A 265 -9.20 6.39 12.73
CA ASN A 265 -10.15 5.44 13.31
C ASN A 265 -11.06 6.07 14.37
N SER A 266 -10.98 7.39 14.59
CA SER A 266 -11.73 8.10 15.63
C SER A 266 -12.96 8.80 15.06
N ASP A 267 -14.13 8.60 15.69
CA ASP A 267 -15.39 9.28 15.35
C ASP A 267 -15.57 10.64 16.08
N GLY A 268 -14.49 11.22 16.59
CA GLY A 268 -14.55 12.49 17.33
C GLY A 268 -14.82 13.71 16.43
N GLU A 269 -15.61 14.68 16.91
CA GLU A 269 -15.98 15.91 16.14
C GLU A 269 -14.77 16.73 15.65
N GLN A 270 -13.61 16.60 16.31
CA GLN A 270 -12.37 17.30 15.96
C GLN A 270 -11.31 16.37 15.36
N ALA A 271 -11.60 15.07 15.21
CA ALA A 271 -10.63 14.06 14.75
C ALA A 271 -10.07 14.41 13.36
N GLU A 272 -10.91 14.92 12.46
CA GLU A 272 -10.46 15.37 11.13
C GLU A 272 -9.44 16.52 11.20
N GLN A 273 -9.61 17.47 12.12
CA GLN A 273 -8.67 18.59 12.26
C GLN A 273 -7.32 18.13 12.83
N TYR A 274 -7.34 17.23 13.83
CA TYR A 274 -6.13 16.64 14.40
C TYR A 274 -5.41 15.74 13.40
N LEU A 275 -6.15 14.99 12.58
CA LEU A 275 -5.60 14.18 11.50
C LEU A 275 -4.81 15.05 10.52
N VAL A 276 -5.40 16.14 10.03
CA VAL A 276 -4.74 17.04 9.07
C VAL A 276 -3.47 17.67 9.67
N ALA A 277 -3.50 18.04 10.96
CA ALA A 277 -2.33 18.56 11.65
C ALA A 277 -1.22 17.50 11.79
N ALA A 278 -1.57 16.29 12.25
CA ALA A 278 -0.64 15.19 12.41
C ALA A 278 -0.02 14.74 11.07
N GLU A 279 -0.82 14.68 9.99
CA GLU A 279 -0.31 14.38 8.64
C GLU A 279 0.68 15.43 8.15
N LYS A 280 0.42 16.72 8.43
CA LYS A 280 1.34 17.81 8.07
C LYS A 280 2.66 17.75 8.84
N ASP A 281 2.60 17.48 10.14
CA ASP A 281 3.80 17.34 10.98
C ASP A 281 4.60 16.10 10.59
N LEU A 282 3.92 14.98 10.26
CA LEU A 282 4.51 13.77 9.74
C LEU A 282 5.27 14.02 8.42
N ASP A 283 4.66 14.74 7.48
CA ASP A 283 5.30 15.09 6.20
C ASP A 283 6.54 15.98 6.41
N ALA A 284 6.46 16.93 7.35
CA ALA A 284 7.59 17.79 7.70
C ALA A 284 8.76 16.98 8.28
N LYS A 285 8.48 16.04 9.19
CA LYS A 285 9.49 15.18 9.80
C LYS A 285 10.10 14.19 8.81
N LYS A 286 9.29 13.59 7.93
CA LYS A 286 9.79 12.76 6.81
C LYS A 286 10.73 13.53 5.88
N THR A 287 10.43 14.79 5.62
CA THR A 287 11.31 15.67 4.81
C THR A 287 12.61 16.01 5.54
N GLU A 288 12.58 16.15 6.87
CA GLU A 288 13.79 16.37 7.67
C GLU A 288 14.68 15.12 7.73
N LEU A 289 14.05 13.94 7.88
CA LEU A 289 14.73 12.64 7.82
C LEU A 289 15.46 12.46 6.50
N GLU A 290 14.77 12.65 5.37
CA GLU A 290 15.36 12.53 4.04
C GLU A 290 16.60 13.42 3.87
N LYS A 291 16.52 14.68 4.32
CA LYS A 291 17.66 15.60 4.22
C LYS A 291 18.85 15.12 5.06
N THR A 292 18.57 14.63 6.27
CA THR A 292 19.60 14.14 7.20
C THR A 292 20.26 12.86 6.67
N GLU A 293 19.48 11.93 6.10
CA GLU A 293 20.01 10.72 5.44
C GLU A 293 20.87 11.06 4.21
N ALA A 294 20.48 12.07 3.44
CA ALA A 294 21.27 12.52 2.30
C ALA A 294 22.57 13.22 2.72
N ASP A 295 22.54 14.02 3.79
CA ASP A 295 23.74 14.61 4.38
C ASP A 295 24.68 13.53 4.93
N LEU A 296 24.15 12.49 5.58
CA LEU A 296 24.93 11.33 6.04
C LEU A 296 25.63 10.63 4.86
N LYS A 297 24.87 10.32 3.79
CA LYS A 297 25.42 9.73 2.55
C LYS A 297 26.49 10.62 1.93
N LYS A 298 26.29 11.93 1.92
CA LYS A 298 27.25 12.89 1.36
C LYS A 298 28.55 12.90 2.18
N VAL A 299 28.46 13.03 3.50
CA VAL A 299 29.63 13.02 4.40
C VAL A 299 30.36 11.68 4.28
N ALA A 300 29.65 10.55 4.26
CA ALA A 300 30.28 9.23 4.17
C ALA A 300 31.12 9.07 2.88
N ASN A 301 30.61 9.58 1.76
CA ASN A 301 31.27 9.50 0.45
C ASN A 301 32.21 10.66 0.13
N GLU A 302 32.36 11.66 1.02
CA GLU A 302 33.24 12.79 0.78
C GLU A 302 34.72 12.34 0.79
N PRO A 303 35.51 12.65 -0.25
CA PRO A 303 36.91 12.27 -0.28
C PRO A 303 37.67 12.97 0.84
N GLU A 304 38.57 12.23 1.47
CA GLU A 304 39.41 12.74 2.54
C GLU A 304 40.51 13.60 1.93
N THR A 305 40.23 14.89 1.74
CA THR A 305 41.29 15.84 1.41
C THR A 305 41.98 16.23 2.71
N PRO A 306 43.27 15.87 2.91
CA PRO A 306 44.02 16.42 4.02
C PRO A 306 44.06 17.94 3.85
N ALA A 307 43.86 18.68 4.94
CA ALA A 307 44.16 20.10 4.95
C ALA A 307 45.62 20.28 4.46
N PRO A 308 45.91 21.21 3.53
CA PRO A 308 47.28 21.43 3.09
C PRO A 308 48.14 21.74 4.32
N ALA A 309 49.16 20.92 4.53
CA ALA A 309 50.10 21.08 5.64
C ALA A 309 50.56 22.55 5.71
N PRO A 310 50.62 23.16 6.91
CA PRO A 310 51.11 24.52 7.06
C PRO A 310 52.51 24.58 6.44
N LYS A 311 52.62 25.38 5.38
CA LYS A 311 53.86 25.60 4.65
C LYS A 311 54.90 26.07 5.67
N PRO A 312 56.07 25.42 5.81
CA PRO A 312 57.08 25.88 6.75
C PRO A 312 57.39 27.36 6.47
N GLU A 313 57.26 28.20 7.50
CA GLU A 313 57.62 29.61 7.44
C GLU A 313 59.11 29.73 7.11
N THR A 314 59.43 30.00 5.86
CA THR A 314 60.77 30.45 5.47
C THR A 314 61.00 31.84 6.06
N PRO A 315 62.09 32.08 6.82
CA PRO A 315 62.37 33.38 7.42
C PRO A 315 62.60 34.46 6.34
N ALA A 316 62.26 35.70 6.72
CA ALA A 316 62.12 36.89 5.88
C ALA A 316 63.32 37.19 4.93
N PRO A 317 63.08 37.78 3.74
CA PRO A 317 64.12 38.11 2.77
C PRO A 317 64.87 39.40 3.14
N ALA A 318 66.20 39.35 3.07
CA ALA A 318 67.10 40.51 3.07
C ALA A 318 67.53 40.85 1.62
N PRO A 319 67.98 42.09 1.34
CA PRO A 319 67.62 42.86 0.14
C PRO A 319 68.44 42.59 -1.14
N GLU A 320 67.83 42.95 -2.28
CA GLU A 320 68.33 42.86 -3.66
C GLU A 320 69.59 43.66 -3.98
N ALA A 321 70.45 43.09 -4.83
CA ALA A 321 71.01 43.68 -6.07
C ALA A 321 71.91 42.64 -6.80
N PRO A 322 72.29 42.82 -8.08
CA PRO A 322 71.49 42.87 -9.30
C PRO A 322 71.82 41.70 -10.27
N ALA A 323 70.90 41.32 -11.16
CA ALA A 323 71.17 40.51 -12.37
C ALA A 323 71.95 41.36 -13.41
N PRO A 324 72.66 40.82 -14.45
CA PRO A 324 72.37 39.58 -15.19
C PRO A 324 73.57 38.80 -15.80
N ALA A 325 73.30 37.59 -16.31
CA ALA A 325 73.70 37.14 -17.67
C ALA A 325 72.98 35.81 -18.01
N PRO A 326 72.35 35.67 -19.20
CA PRO A 326 71.62 34.48 -19.58
C PRO A 326 72.50 33.49 -20.36
N ALA A 327 72.42 32.20 -20.01
CA ALA A 327 72.95 31.10 -20.83
C ALA A 327 72.15 29.80 -20.52
N PRO A 328 72.24 28.77 -21.36
CA PRO A 328 71.33 28.46 -22.45
C PRO A 328 70.33 27.34 -22.09
N LYS A 329 69.25 27.29 -22.87
CA LYS A 329 68.18 26.29 -22.83
C LYS A 329 68.71 24.87 -23.07
N PRO A 330 68.52 23.91 -22.14
CA PRO A 330 68.69 22.48 -22.42
C PRO A 330 67.41 21.88 -23.01
N GLU A 331 67.63 20.92 -23.91
CA GLU A 331 66.66 20.17 -24.70
C GLU A 331 65.64 19.39 -23.87
N GLN A 332 64.44 19.21 -24.44
CA GLN A 332 63.42 18.30 -23.92
C GLN A 332 63.96 16.87 -23.82
N PRO A 333 63.82 16.18 -22.68
CA PRO A 333 63.89 14.73 -22.66
C PRO A 333 62.60 14.13 -23.26
N ALA A 334 62.76 13.00 -23.94
CA ALA A 334 61.71 12.24 -24.61
C ALA A 334 60.52 11.89 -23.69
N PRO A 335 59.28 11.78 -24.22
CA PRO A 335 58.13 11.38 -23.43
C PRO A 335 58.29 9.94 -22.91
N ALA A 336 58.06 9.76 -21.61
CA ALA A 336 57.97 8.48 -20.94
C ALA A 336 56.88 7.58 -21.59
N PRO A 337 57.05 6.24 -21.56
CA PRO A 337 56.07 5.31 -22.13
C PRO A 337 54.74 5.39 -21.37
N LYS A 338 53.63 5.25 -22.11
CA LYS A 338 52.28 5.21 -21.54
C LYS A 338 52.18 4.09 -20.48
N PRO A 339 51.38 4.28 -19.41
CA PRO A 339 51.12 3.22 -18.44
C PRO A 339 50.55 1.98 -19.16
N GLU A 340 51.15 0.82 -18.92
CA GLU A 340 50.52 -0.48 -19.17
C GLU A 340 49.24 -0.56 -18.32
N LYS A 341 48.12 -0.98 -18.95
CA LYS A 341 46.87 -1.23 -18.22
C LYS A 341 47.12 -2.32 -17.17
N SER A 342 46.65 -2.12 -15.94
CA SER A 342 46.67 -3.15 -14.90
C SER A 342 45.92 -4.41 -15.35
N ALA A 343 46.39 -5.59 -14.94
CA ALA A 343 45.78 -6.88 -15.26
C ALA A 343 44.28 -6.95 -14.90
N ASP A 344 43.85 -6.22 -13.86
CA ASP A 344 42.44 -6.13 -13.45
C ASP A 344 41.57 -5.39 -14.47
N GLN A 345 42.06 -4.30 -15.09
CA GLN A 345 41.31 -3.61 -16.14
C GLN A 345 41.18 -4.47 -17.41
N GLN A 346 42.19 -5.29 -17.68
CA GLN A 346 42.15 -6.22 -18.81
C GLN A 346 41.18 -7.38 -18.56
N ALA A 347 41.08 -7.84 -17.31
CA ALA A 347 40.12 -8.87 -16.89
C ALA A 347 38.67 -8.36 -16.92
N GLU A 348 38.41 -7.12 -16.50
CA GLU A 348 37.07 -6.52 -16.61
C GLU A 348 36.64 -6.27 -18.06
N GLU A 349 37.55 -5.78 -18.91
CA GLU A 349 37.26 -5.61 -20.34
C GLU A 349 36.99 -6.97 -21.03
N ASP A 350 37.72 -8.03 -20.67
CA ASP A 350 37.46 -9.37 -21.22
C ASP A 350 36.18 -10.03 -20.65
N TYR A 351 35.80 -9.74 -19.41
CA TYR A 351 34.54 -10.20 -18.84
C TYR A 351 33.35 -9.50 -19.51
N ALA A 352 33.44 -8.18 -19.70
CA ALA A 352 32.43 -7.40 -20.42
C ALA A 352 32.27 -7.92 -21.86
N ARG A 353 33.38 -8.12 -22.58
CA ARG A 353 33.37 -8.63 -23.96
C ARG A 353 32.81 -10.04 -24.07
N ARG A 354 33.12 -10.94 -23.13
CA ARG A 354 32.57 -12.31 -23.11
C ARG A 354 31.06 -12.33 -22.85
N SER A 355 30.56 -11.46 -21.97
CA SER A 355 29.13 -11.38 -21.69
C SER A 355 28.32 -10.83 -22.88
N GLU A 356 28.90 -9.88 -23.62
CA GLU A 356 28.29 -9.31 -24.82
C GLU A 356 28.29 -10.30 -26.00
N GLU A 357 29.37 -11.09 -26.16
CA GLU A 357 29.41 -12.19 -27.12
C GLU A 357 28.41 -13.30 -26.78
N GLU A 358 28.23 -13.64 -25.50
CA GLU A 358 27.27 -14.66 -25.07
C GLU A 358 25.82 -14.21 -25.31
N TYR A 359 25.50 -12.94 -25.04
CA TYR A 359 24.18 -12.35 -25.34
C TYR A 359 23.88 -12.36 -26.85
N ASN A 360 24.85 -12.00 -27.69
CA ASN A 360 24.69 -12.03 -29.14
C ASN A 360 24.58 -13.47 -29.70
N ARG A 361 25.26 -14.44 -29.08
CA ARG A 361 25.14 -15.86 -29.46
C ARG A 361 23.79 -16.46 -29.07
N LEU A 362 23.18 -15.96 -27.99
CA LEU A 362 21.87 -16.41 -27.52
C LEU A 362 20.72 -15.84 -28.38
N THR A 363 20.84 -14.61 -28.86
CA THR A 363 19.85 -13.98 -29.75
C THR A 363 19.90 -14.54 -31.18
N GLN A 364 21.06 -14.97 -31.67
CA GLN A 364 21.20 -15.62 -32.99
C GLN A 364 20.75 -17.09 -33.04
N GLN A 365 20.47 -17.72 -31.89
CA GLN A 365 19.93 -19.09 -31.84
C GLN A 365 18.40 -19.18 -31.88
N GLN A 366 17.70 -18.05 -31.98
CA GLN A 366 16.26 -18.08 -32.24
C GLN A 366 16.00 -18.32 -33.73
N PRO A 367 15.20 -19.33 -34.11
CA PRO A 367 14.80 -19.50 -35.50
C PRO A 367 14.03 -18.26 -35.99
N PRO A 368 14.20 -17.83 -37.25
CA PRO A 368 13.49 -16.66 -37.76
C PRO A 368 11.98 -16.87 -37.61
N LYS A 369 11.31 -15.85 -37.06
CA LYS A 369 9.85 -15.82 -36.91
C LYS A 369 9.21 -16.01 -38.29
N ALA A 370 8.30 -16.97 -38.38
CA ALA A 370 7.49 -17.21 -39.57
C ALA A 370 6.77 -15.92 -40.00
N GLU A 371 7.01 -15.53 -41.24
CA GLU A 371 6.35 -14.43 -41.93
C GLU A 371 4.84 -14.74 -42.06
N LYS A 372 3.98 -13.84 -41.57
CA LYS A 372 2.52 -13.93 -41.79
C LYS A 372 2.23 -13.81 -43.29
N PRO A 373 1.29 -14.60 -43.86
CA PRO A 373 0.91 -14.42 -45.25
C PRO A 373 0.15 -13.11 -45.46
N ALA A 374 0.42 -12.47 -46.60
CA ALA A 374 -0.16 -11.19 -47.02
C ALA A 374 -1.71 -11.21 -47.08
N PRO A 375 -2.38 -10.08 -46.79
CA PRO A 375 -3.83 -9.98 -46.94
C PRO A 375 -4.25 -10.00 -48.42
N ALA A 376 -5.30 -10.77 -48.71
CA ALA A 376 -5.89 -10.92 -50.04
C ALA A 376 -6.37 -9.58 -50.64
N PRO A 377 -6.35 -9.42 -51.98
CA PRO A 377 -6.74 -8.18 -52.64
C PRO A 377 -8.27 -7.97 -52.59
N ALA A 378 -8.66 -6.71 -52.42
CA ALA A 378 -10.05 -6.26 -52.36
C ALA A 378 -10.82 -6.51 -53.68
N PRO A 379 -12.14 -6.79 -53.61
CA PRO A 379 -12.95 -7.02 -54.80
C PRO A 379 -13.21 -5.70 -55.56
N LYS A 380 -13.14 -5.81 -56.89
CA LYS A 380 -13.36 -4.73 -57.87
C LYS A 380 -14.85 -4.36 -57.93
N PRO A 381 -15.22 -3.06 -58.07
CA PRO A 381 -16.63 -2.66 -58.15
C PRO A 381 -17.27 -3.08 -59.48
N GLU A 382 -18.40 -3.78 -59.40
CA GLU A 382 -19.27 -4.09 -60.55
C GLU A 382 -19.94 -2.81 -61.06
N GLN A 383 -19.87 -2.60 -62.38
CA GLN A 383 -20.62 -1.58 -63.11
C GLN A 383 -22.12 -1.93 -63.15
N PRO A 384 -23.02 -0.94 -63.17
CA PRO A 384 -24.45 -1.18 -63.31
C PRO A 384 -24.79 -1.57 -64.75
N ALA A 385 -25.57 -2.65 -64.91
CA ALA A 385 -26.16 -3.02 -66.19
C ALA A 385 -27.30 -2.04 -66.57
N PRO A 386 -27.41 -1.65 -67.85
CA PRO A 386 -28.47 -0.75 -68.31
C PRO A 386 -29.79 -1.51 -68.49
N ALA A 387 -30.89 -0.90 -68.04
CA ALA A 387 -32.24 -1.18 -68.57
C ALA A 387 -32.26 -0.85 -70.07
N PRO A 388 -32.94 -1.60 -70.96
CA PRO A 388 -34.41 -1.57 -71.08
C PRO A 388 -35.00 -2.90 -71.66
N LYS A 389 -36.29 -3.14 -71.91
CA LYS A 389 -37.52 -2.35 -72.14
C LYS A 389 -38.72 -3.07 -71.52
#